data_AF-A0A4R5MQ04-F1
#
_entry.id   AF-A0A4R5MQ04-F1
#
_cell.length_a   1.000
_cell.length_b   1.000
_cell.length_c   1.000
_cell.angle_alpha   90.00
_cell.angle_beta   90.00
_cell.angle_gamma   90.00
#
_symmetry.space_group_name_H-M   'P 1'
#
loop_
_entity.id
_entity.type
_entity.pdbx_description
1 polymer ?
#
loop_
_entity_poly.entity_id
_entity_poly.type
_entity_poly.pdbx_seq_one_letter_code
_entity_poly.pdbx_strand_id
1 'polypeptide(L)' 'MSEDKIIKLLMKGRTLPEISEYLKEKNVRPSSLSYLEKLLKAMKDEHKAKTMFHLGAILSTKAITKKGLKK' A
#
# COMPACT_ATOMS: atom_id res chain seq x y z
N MET A 1 -7.75 -6.29 -9.53
CA MET A 1 -6.83 -5.43 -10.31
C MET A 1 -6.72 -3.98 -9.75
N SER A 2 -7.21 -3.67 -8.54
CA SER A 2 -7.14 -2.30 -7.97
C SER A 2 -6.26 -2.19 -6.71
N GLU A 3 -6.16 -3.26 -5.92
CA GLU A 3 -5.47 -3.25 -4.61
C GLU A 3 -3.94 -3.17 -4.72
N ASP A 4 -3.33 -3.87 -5.69
CA ASP A 4 -1.88 -3.84 -5.89
C ASP A 4 -1.33 -2.44 -6.20
N LYS A 5 -2.11 -1.62 -6.92
CA LYS A 5 -1.71 -0.23 -7.23
C LYS A 5 -1.74 0.65 -5.99
N ILE A 6 -2.72 0.46 -5.12
CA ILE A 6 -2.82 1.16 -3.84
C ILE A 6 -1.61 0.84 -2.98
N ILE A 7 -1.29 -0.45 -2.85
CA ILE A 7 -0.13 -0.91 -2.07
C ILE A 7 1.15 -0.33 -2.64
N LYS A 8 1.31 -0.29 -3.97
CA LYS A 8 2.50 0.27 -4.61
C LYS A 8 2.64 1.79 -4.41
N LEU A 9 1.54 2.53 -4.32
CA LEU A 9 1.54 3.96 -4.01
C LEU A 9 1.85 4.20 -2.52
N LEU A 10 1.31 3.36 -1.62
CA LEU A 10 1.65 3.37 -0.20
C LEU A 10 3.15 3.10 0.01
N MET A 11 3.71 2.12 -0.71
CA MET A 11 5.15 1.82 -0.66
C MET A 11 6.03 2.95 -1.20
N LYS A 12 5.49 3.84 -2.04
CA LYS A 12 6.19 5.05 -2.49
C LYS A 12 6.16 6.18 -1.46
N GLY A 13 5.57 5.96 -0.29
CA GLY A 13 5.45 6.96 0.77
C GLY A 13 4.30 7.94 0.58
N ARG A 14 3.37 7.68 -0.36
CA ARG A 14 2.17 8.51 -0.48
C ARG A 14 1.21 8.25 0.67
N THR A 15 0.57 9.31 1.12
CA THR A 15 -0.44 9.24 2.18
C THR A 15 -1.79 8.75 1.63
N LEU A 16 -2.63 8.17 2.49
CA LEU A 16 -4.00 7.75 2.14
C LEU A 16 -4.82 8.86 1.43
N PRO A 17 -4.81 10.14 1.88
CA PRO A 17 -5.43 11.25 1.15
C PRO A 17 -4.89 11.44 -0.27
N GLU A 18 -3.57 11.48 -0.44
CA GLU A 18 -2.98 11.60 -1.79
C GLU A 18 -3.35 10.42 -2.70
N ILE A 19 -3.41 9.22 -2.14
CA ILE A 19 -3.76 8.01 -2.91
C ILE A 19 -5.24 8.06 -3.31
N SER A 20 -6.12 8.48 -2.40
CA SER A 20 -7.55 8.67 -2.70
C SER A 20 -7.74 9.66 -3.83
N GLU A 21 -7.03 10.79 -3.77
CA GLU A 21 -7.08 11.83 -4.80
C GLU A 21 -6.54 11.32 -6.14
N TYR A 22 -5.37 10.67 -6.14
CA TYR A 22 -4.79 10.06 -7.34
C TYR A 22 -5.70 9.00 -7.97
N LEU A 23 -6.39 8.19 -7.17
CA LEU A 23 -7.33 7.19 -7.66
C LEU A 23 -8.61 7.83 -8.21
N LYS A 24 -9.10 8.90 -7.59
CA LYS A 24 -10.22 9.69 -8.12
C LYS A 24 -9.86 10.31 -9.46
N GLU A 25 -8.69 10.94 -9.57
CA GLU A 25 -8.19 11.54 -10.82
C GLU A 25 -8.07 10.48 -11.93
N LYS A 26 -7.56 9.29 -11.58
CA LYS A 26 -7.43 8.16 -12.51
C LYS A 26 -8.75 7.43 -12.78
N ASN A 27 -9.87 7.86 -12.20
CA ASN A 27 -11.18 7.18 -12.26
C ASN A 27 -11.13 5.70 -11.81
N VAL A 28 -10.18 5.35 -10.94
CA VAL A 28 -10.00 3.99 -10.43
C VAL A 28 -10.81 3.81 -9.15
N ARG A 29 -11.71 2.82 -9.14
CA ARG A 29 -12.43 2.40 -7.94
C ARG A 29 -11.79 1.13 -7.35
N PRO A 30 -11.74 1.00 -6.01
CA PRO A 30 -12.20 1.95 -4.99
C PRO A 30 -11.16 3.05 -4.70
N SER A 31 -11.60 4.32 -4.69
CA SER A 31 -10.80 5.50 -4.33
C SER A 31 -11.18 6.07 -2.96
N SER A 32 -12.10 5.44 -2.24
CA SER A 32 -12.61 5.93 -0.95
C SER A 32 -11.57 5.77 0.16
N LEU A 33 -11.37 6.82 0.96
CA LEU A 33 -10.45 6.79 2.11
C LEU A 33 -10.73 5.64 3.06
N SER A 34 -11.99 5.44 3.43
CA SER A 34 -12.37 4.35 4.34
C SER A 34 -12.02 2.96 3.80
N TYR A 35 -11.99 2.77 2.48
CA TYR A 35 -11.54 1.52 1.88
C TYR A 35 -10.02 1.37 2.03
N LEU A 36 -9.26 2.43 1.75
CA LEU A 36 -7.81 2.44 1.90
C LEU A 36 -7.40 2.22 3.36
N GLU A 37 -8.12 2.80 4.31
CA GLU A 37 -7.92 2.58 5.74
C GLU A 37 -8.21 1.14 6.15
N LYS A 38 -9.32 0.56 5.68
CA LYS A 38 -9.65 -0.86 5.91
C LYS A 38 -8.57 -1.77 5.33
N LEU A 39 -8.12 -1.50 4.11
CA LEU A 39 -7.06 -2.25 3.46
C LEU A 39 -5.76 -2.13 4.25
N LEU A 40 -5.37 -0.92 4.68
CA LEU A 40 -4.18 -0.71 5.49
C LEU A 40 -4.26 -1.44 6.83
N LYS A 41 -5.44 -1.44 7.47
CA LYS A 41 -5.68 -2.15 8.73
C LYS A 41 -5.59 -3.66 8.54
N ALA A 42 -6.16 -4.19 7.46
CA ALA A 42 -6.04 -5.61 7.09
C ALA A 42 -4.58 -5.98 6.81
N MET A 43 -3.84 -5.15 6.07
CA MET A 43 -2.42 -5.36 5.79
C MET A 43 -1.57 -5.30 7.07
N LYS A 44 -1.87 -4.39 8.00
CA LYS A 44 -1.21 -4.37 9.31
C LYS A 44 -1.44 -5.66 10.08
N ASP A 45 -2.66 -6.18 10.06
CA ASP A 45 -3.03 -7.42 10.75
C ASP A 45 -2.34 -8.63 10.11
N GLU A 46 -2.43 -8.76 8.78
CA GLU A 46 -1.80 -9.82 8.00
C GLU A 46 -0.28 -9.87 8.19
N HIS A 47 0.36 -8.70 8.22
CA HIS A 47 1.80 -8.60 8.42
C HIS A 47 2.20 -8.46 9.90
N LYS A 48 1.26 -8.54 10.84
CA LYS A 48 1.47 -8.32 12.29
C LYS A 48 2.26 -7.04 12.62
N ALA A 49 2.06 -5.99 11.82
CA ALA A 49 2.78 -4.75 11.93
C ALA A 49 2.15 -3.83 13.00
N LYS A 50 2.92 -3.50 14.04
CA LYS A 50 2.48 -2.58 15.11
C LYS A 50 2.32 -1.13 14.64
N THR A 51 3.09 -0.69 13.65
CA THR A 51 3.07 0.70 13.16
C THR A 51 3.07 0.75 11.63
N MET A 52 2.65 1.88 11.04
CA MET A 52 2.75 2.07 9.58
C MET A 52 4.20 1.98 9.10
N PHE A 53 5.14 2.49 9.91
CA PHE A 53 6.56 2.38 9.62
C PHE A 53 7.04 0.93 9.65
N HIS A 54 6.59 0.13 10.63
CA HIS A 54 6.90 -1.30 10.70
C HIS A 54 6.34 -2.06 9.49
N LEU A 55 5.11 -1.74 9.07
CA LEU A 55 4.52 -2.31 7.85
C LEU A 55 5.36 -1.91 6.61
N GLY A 56 5.72 -0.64 6.49
CA GLY A 56 6.58 -0.13 5.42
C GLY A 56 7.96 -0.82 5.37
N ALA A 57 8.57 -1.08 6.53
CA ALA A 57 9.84 -1.80 6.63
C ALA A 57 9.71 -3.27 6.20
N ILE A 58 8.65 -3.97 6.65
CA ILE A 58 8.35 -5.35 6.25
C ILE A 58 8.09 -5.45 4.73
N LEU A 59 7.30 -4.51 4.19
CA LEU A 59 7.02 -4.47 2.76
C LEU A 59 8.27 -4.12 1.95
N SER A 60 9.10 -3.19 2.43
CA SER A 60 10.35 -2.82 1.78
C SER A 60 11.32 -4.00 1.72
N THR A 61 11.54 -4.73 2.82
CA THR A 61 12.40 -5.93 2.81
C THR A 61 11.86 -7.03 1.89
N LYS A 62 10.53 -7.18 1.82
CA LYS A 62 9.86 -8.14 0.92
C LYS A 62 9.93 -7.72 -0.56
N ALA A 63 9.96 -6.41 -0.85
CA ALA A 63 10.16 -5.88 -2.19
C ALA A 63 11.62 -5.93 -2.64
N ILE A 64 12.58 -5.73 -1.72
CA ILE A 64 14.02 -5.86 -1.97
C ILE A 64 14.36 -7.32 -2.30
N THR A 65 13.75 -8.28 -1.59
CA THR A 65 13.94 -9.72 -1.85
C THR A 65 13.38 -10.17 -3.22
N LYS A 66 12.32 -9.54 -3.76
CA LYS A 66 11.89 -9.78 -5.15
C LYS A 66 12.75 -9.08 -6.22
N LYS A 67 13.48 -8.02 -5.87
CA LYS A 67 14.32 -7.27 -6.83
C LYS A 67 15.69 -7.94 -7.06
N GLY A 68 16.03 -8.97 -6.27
CA GLY A 68 17.25 -9.76 -6.39
C GLY A 68 17.18 -11.01 -7.28
N LEU A 69 16.03 -11.31 -7.91
CA LEU A 69 15.89 -12.44 -8.84
C LEU A 69 15.61 -11.96 -10.28
N LYS A 70 16.41 -11.01 -10.76
CA LYS A 70 16.83 -11.01 -12.16
C LYS A 70 18.31 -11.37 -12.15
N LYS A 71 18.59 -12.67 -12.20
CA LYS A 71 19.85 -13.18 -12.70
C LYS A 71 19.54 -13.98 -13.94
#